data_AF-A0A965CSK2-F1
#
_entry.id   AF-A0A965CSK2-F1
#
_cell.length_a   1.000
_cell.length_b   1.000
_cell.length_c   1.000
_cell.angle_alpha   90.00
_cell.angle_beta   90.00
_cell.angle_gamma   90.00
#
_symmetry.space_group_name_H-M   'P 1'
#
loop_
_entity.id
_entity.type
_entity.pdbx_description
1 polymer ?
#
loop_
_entity_poly.entity_id
_entity_poly.type
_entity_poly.pdbx_seq_one_letter_code
_entity_poly.pdbx_strand_id
1 'polypeptide(L)'
;MESQNKAARLRELLEQPGVLTVPGCYDAFSALMVEKSGFSAAYMTGFGSSASVIGEPDAGLMDFTQMSTHAGNLASCIGIPLIADGDTGYGNAINVYRTVKTYAK
;
A
#
# COMPACT_ATOMS: atom_id res chain seq x y z
N MET A 1 -24.00 -0.33 -0.05
CA MET A 1 -23.21 -0.97 1.02
C MET A 1 -22.14 0.05 1.37
N GLU A 2 -22.23 0.73 2.50
CA GLU A 2 -21.20 1.71 2.88
C GLU A 2 -19.84 0.99 2.90
N SER A 3 -18.89 1.51 2.12
CA SER A 3 -17.51 1.02 2.16
C SER A 3 -17.03 1.26 3.59
N GLN A 4 -16.82 0.19 4.36
CA GLN A 4 -16.14 0.32 5.65
C GLN A 4 -14.83 1.09 5.45
N ASN A 5 -14.52 1.99 6.39
CA ASN A 5 -13.26 2.69 6.40
C ASN A 5 -12.12 1.68 6.57
N LYS A 6 -11.39 1.39 5.48
CA LYS A 6 -10.29 0.40 5.46
C LYS A 6 -9.20 0.71 6.50
N ALA A 7 -8.95 1.99 6.80
CA ALA A 7 -7.99 2.37 7.82
C ALA A 7 -8.49 2.06 9.24
N ALA A 8 -9.79 2.22 9.51
CA ALA A 8 -10.39 1.79 10.77
C ALA A 8 -10.31 0.26 10.91
N ARG A 9 -10.58 -0.48 9.82
CA ARG A 9 -10.44 -1.94 9.80
C ARG A 9 -9.00 -2.39 10.08
N LEU A 10 -8.01 -1.72 9.49
CA LEU A 10 -6.60 -2.01 9.79
C LEU A 10 -6.26 -1.76 11.26
N ARG A 11 -6.77 -0.69 11.86
CA ARG A 11 -6.58 -0.39 13.29
C ARG A 11 -7.14 -1.52 14.17
N GLU A 12 -8.36 -1.98 13.90
CA GLU A 12 -8.96 -3.11 14.61
C GLU A 12 -8.09 -4.37 14.50
N LEU A 13 -7.57 -4.67 13.30
CA LEU A 13 -6.70 -5.83 13.07
C LEU A 13 -5.39 -5.75 13.86
N LEU A 14 -4.80 -4.56 13.98
CA LEU A 14 -3.56 -4.32 14.72
C LEU A 14 -3.75 -4.37 16.24
N GLU A 15 -4.97 -4.13 16.73
CA GLU A 15 -5.31 -4.22 18.16
C GLU A 15 -5.58 -5.66 18.62
N GLN A 16 -5.76 -6.61 17.69
CA GLN A 16 -5.95 -8.01 18.05
C GLN A 16 -4.67 -8.65 18.58
N PRO A 17 -4.76 -9.57 19.56
CA PRO A 17 -3.61 -10.30 20.05
C PRO A 17 -3.03 -11.21 18.95
N GLY A 18 -1.70 -11.29 18.88
CA GLY A 18 -0.97 -12.13 17.93
C GLY A 18 -0.23 -11.34 16.86
N VAL A 19 0.09 -12.01 15.75
CA VAL A 19 0.80 -11.41 14.60
C VAL A 19 -0.14 -11.31 13.41
N LEU A 20 -0.38 -10.10 12.93
CA LEU A 20 -1.09 -9.87 11.68
C LEU A 20 -0.16 -10.23 10.50
N THR A 21 -0.47 -11.30 9.78
CA THR A 21 0.26 -11.66 8.56
C THR A 21 -0.25 -10.82 7.40
N VAL A 22 0.65 -10.06 6.77
CA VAL A 22 0.34 -9.16 5.65
C VAL A 22 1.27 -9.49 4.48
N PRO A 23 0.82 -10.28 3.49
CA PRO A 23 1.66 -10.62 2.35
C PRO A 23 1.99 -9.41 1.48
N GLY A 24 3.21 -9.40 0.95
CA GLY A 24 3.67 -8.41 -0.02
C GLY A 24 3.05 -8.62 -1.40
N CYS A 25 2.58 -7.54 -2.02
CA CYS A 25 2.13 -7.47 -3.40
C CYS A 25 2.83 -6.29 -4.11
N TYR A 26 3.04 -6.42 -5.41
CA TYR A 26 3.75 -5.43 -6.23
C TYR A 26 2.95 -4.98 -7.46
N ASP A 27 1.77 -5.53 -7.67
CA ASP A 27 0.82 -5.16 -8.71
C ASP A 27 -0.64 -5.46 -8.28
N ALA A 28 -1.62 -5.04 -9.08
CA ALA A 28 -3.05 -5.26 -8.78
C ALA A 28 -3.43 -6.74 -8.77
N PHE A 29 -2.80 -7.57 -9.62
CA PHE A 29 -3.10 -8.99 -9.68
C PHE A 29 -2.64 -9.72 -8.41
N SER A 30 -1.40 -9.48 -7.97
CA SER A 30 -0.87 -10.03 -6.72
C SER A 30 -1.67 -9.54 -5.51
N ALA A 31 -2.11 -8.27 -5.48
CA ALA A 31 -3.01 -7.77 -4.43
C ALA A 31 -4.34 -8.55 -4.38
N LEU A 32 -4.98 -8.76 -5.55
CA LEU A 32 -6.18 -9.59 -5.66
C LEU A 32 -5.95 -11.03 -5.20
N MET A 33 -4.77 -11.61 -5.50
CA MET A 33 -4.42 -12.95 -5.06
C MET A 33 -4.26 -13.03 -3.54
N VAL A 34 -3.71 -11.99 -2.89
CA VAL A 34 -3.65 -11.90 -1.43
C VAL A 34 -5.05 -11.93 -0.82
N GLU A 35 -5.97 -11.10 -1.33
CA GLU A 35 -7.36 -11.10 -0.84
C GLU A 35 -8.06 -12.45 -1.09
N LYS A 36 -7.94 -13.00 -2.31
CA LYS A 36 -8.55 -14.30 -2.65
C LYS A 36 -7.98 -15.47 -1.85
N SER A 37 -6.77 -15.34 -1.31
CA SER A 37 -6.17 -16.33 -0.42
C SER A 37 -6.66 -16.23 1.03
N GLY A 38 -7.54 -15.27 1.34
CA GLY A 38 -8.18 -15.13 2.66
C GLY A 38 -7.40 -14.28 3.65
N PHE A 39 -6.37 -13.54 3.23
CA PHE A 39 -5.65 -12.62 4.10
C PHE A 39 -6.50 -11.39 4.43
N SER A 40 -6.33 -10.87 5.65
CA SER A 40 -7.12 -9.74 6.15
C SER A 40 -6.56 -8.37 5.78
N ALA A 41 -5.33 -8.29 5.25
CA ALA A 41 -4.68 -7.09 4.76
C ALA A 41 -3.59 -7.46 3.73
N ALA A 42 -3.18 -6.49 2.91
CA ALA A 42 -2.09 -6.62 1.95
C ALA A 42 -1.05 -5.50 2.16
N TYR A 43 0.20 -5.74 1.75
CA TYR A 43 1.28 -4.76 1.81
C TYR A 43 1.83 -4.51 0.41
N MET A 44 1.76 -3.27 -0.07
CA MET A 44 2.44 -2.87 -1.30
C MET A 44 3.91 -2.63 -1.01
N THR A 45 4.78 -3.38 -1.67
CA THR A 45 6.24 -3.29 -1.45
C THR A 45 6.85 -2.12 -2.23
N GLY A 46 7.75 -1.32 -1.64
CA GLY A 46 8.48 -0.26 -2.36
C GLY A 46 9.41 -0.83 -3.45
N PHE A 47 10.30 -1.75 -3.09
CA PHE A 47 11.20 -2.40 -4.06
C PHE A 47 10.47 -3.10 -5.20
N GLY A 48 9.44 -3.91 -4.90
CA GLY A 48 8.68 -4.59 -5.93
C GLY A 48 7.92 -3.63 -6.84
N SER A 49 7.49 -2.47 -6.33
CA SER A 49 6.88 -1.41 -7.14
C SER A 49 7.89 -0.76 -8.08
N SER A 50 9.09 -0.42 -7.59
CA SER A 50 10.17 0.10 -8.43
C SER A 50 10.55 -0.89 -9.54
N ALA A 51 10.73 -2.16 -9.18
CA ALA A 51 11.10 -3.20 -10.12
C ALA A 51 9.99 -3.51 -11.15
N SER A 52 8.71 -3.49 -10.74
CA SER A 52 7.59 -3.87 -11.63
C SER A 52 7.10 -2.72 -12.50
N VAL A 53 7.12 -1.47 -12.00
CA VAL A 53 6.54 -0.31 -12.70
C VAL A 53 7.56 0.37 -13.59
N ILE A 54 8.80 0.55 -13.12
CA ILE A 54 9.84 1.28 -13.86
C ILE A 54 11.03 0.41 -14.27
N GLY A 55 11.13 -0.83 -13.77
CA GLY A 55 12.22 -1.75 -14.13
C GLY A 55 13.57 -1.39 -13.50
N GLU A 56 13.57 -0.59 -12.43
CA GLU A 56 14.77 -0.03 -11.79
C GLU A 56 14.91 -0.53 -10.35
N PRO A 57 16.13 -0.49 -9.77
CA PRO A 57 16.33 -0.81 -8.36
C PRO A 57 15.66 0.22 -7.45
N ASP A 58 15.43 -0.20 -6.21
CA ASP A 58 14.93 0.68 -5.13
C ASP A 58 16.02 1.64 -4.63
N ALA A 59 16.24 2.68 -5.41
CA ALA A 59 17.24 3.72 -5.18
C ALA A 59 16.61 5.13 -5.15
N GLY A 60 15.30 5.22 -4.90
CA GLY A 60 14.55 6.48 -4.92
C GLY A 60 14.36 7.06 -6.33
N LEU A 61 14.42 6.22 -7.37
CA LEU A 61 14.23 6.61 -8.76
C LEU A 61 12.76 6.68 -9.17
N MET A 62 11.92 5.85 -8.55
CA MET A 62 10.47 5.90 -8.72
C MET A 62 9.92 7.13 -8.03
N ASP A 63 9.26 8.00 -8.80
CA ASP A 63 8.79 9.27 -8.28
C ASP A 63 7.49 9.13 -7.47
N PHE A 64 7.18 10.17 -6.68
CA PHE A 64 5.98 10.22 -5.84
C PHE A 64 4.67 9.97 -6.60
N THR A 65 4.55 10.49 -7.83
CA THR A 65 3.34 10.35 -8.64
C THR A 65 3.21 8.90 -9.09
N GLN A 66 4.29 8.30 -9.57
CA GLN A 66 4.32 6.89 -9.94
C GLN A 66 3.93 6.00 -8.75
N MET A 67 4.54 6.20 -7.57
CA MET A 67 4.24 5.38 -6.39
C MET A 67 2.79 5.57 -5.91
N SER A 68 2.32 6.82 -5.80
CA SER A 68 0.97 7.10 -5.32
C SER A 68 -0.12 6.61 -6.29
N THR A 69 0.10 6.72 -7.60
CA THR A 69 -0.79 6.14 -8.62
C THR A 69 -0.83 4.62 -8.50
N HIS A 70 0.33 3.98 -8.34
CA HIS A 70 0.41 2.53 -8.16
C HIS A 70 -0.34 2.06 -6.91
N ALA A 71 -0.09 2.70 -5.76
CA ALA A 71 -0.79 2.43 -4.50
C ALA A 71 -2.32 2.57 -4.65
N GLY A 72 -2.78 3.63 -5.33
CA GLY A 72 -4.20 3.84 -5.60
C GLY A 72 -4.80 2.72 -6.46
N ASN A 73 -4.09 2.26 -7.49
CA ASN A 73 -4.53 1.16 -8.34
C ASN A 73 -4.69 -0.14 -7.54
N LEU A 74 -3.69 -0.51 -6.72
CA LEU A 74 -3.76 -1.69 -5.86
C LEU A 74 -4.89 -1.58 -4.83
N ALA A 75 -5.01 -0.43 -4.16
CA ALA A 75 -6.03 -0.21 -3.14
C ALA A 75 -7.46 -0.26 -3.71
N SER A 76 -7.64 0.14 -4.97
CA SER A 76 -8.93 0.15 -5.66
C SER A 76 -9.42 -1.25 -6.07
N CYS A 77 -8.52 -2.21 -6.25
CA CYS A 77 -8.87 -3.53 -6.76
C CYS A 77 -9.21 -4.55 -5.66
N ILE A 78 -8.88 -4.28 -4.40
CA ILE A 78 -9.15 -5.16 -3.26
C ILE A 78 -10.15 -4.54 -2.28
N GLY A 79 -10.90 -5.36 -1.55
CA GLY A 79 -11.79 -4.94 -0.46
C GLY A 79 -11.09 -4.81 0.90
N ILE A 80 -9.98 -5.52 1.10
CA ILE A 80 -9.16 -5.46 2.33
C ILE A 80 -8.27 -4.20 2.42
N PRO A 81 -7.76 -3.84 3.62
CA PRO A 81 -6.80 -2.75 3.77
C PRO A 81 -5.48 -3.03 3.05
N LEU A 82 -4.94 -1.98 2.40
CA LEU A 82 -3.60 -1.98 1.82
C LEU A 82 -2.69 -1.10 2.67
N ILE A 83 -1.57 -1.66 3.13
CA ILE A 83 -0.46 -0.90 3.70
C ILE A 83 0.48 -0.56 2.55
N ALA A 84 0.59 0.72 2.21
CA ALA A 84 1.44 1.17 1.12
C ALA A 84 2.78 1.70 1.64
N ASP A 85 3.88 1.24 1.06
CA ASP A 85 5.21 1.79 1.28
C ASP A 85 5.27 3.26 0.83
N GLY A 86 5.73 4.15 1.71
CA GLY A 86 5.82 5.59 1.48
C GLY A 86 7.26 6.11 1.41
N ASP A 87 8.25 5.22 1.31
CA ASP A 87 9.68 5.50 1.37
C ASP A 87 10.02 6.40 2.56
N THR A 88 10.83 7.44 2.33
CA THR A 88 11.16 8.50 3.29
C THR A 88 10.18 9.68 3.23
N GLY A 89 9.06 9.54 2.51
CA GLY A 89 8.05 10.59 2.32
C GLY A 89 8.37 11.60 1.21
N TYR A 90 9.26 11.24 0.27
CA TYR A 90 9.54 11.98 -0.97
C TYR A 90 10.00 13.44 -0.77
N GLY A 91 10.78 13.70 0.27
CA GLY A 91 11.42 14.99 0.52
C GLY A 91 11.50 15.32 2.01
N ASN A 92 11.08 16.55 2.37
CA ASN A 92 11.10 17.03 3.76
C ASN A 92 9.73 16.85 4.45
N ALA A 93 9.55 17.41 5.65
CA ALA A 93 8.31 17.32 6.43
C ALA A 93 7.04 17.75 5.65
N ILE A 94 7.14 18.73 4.75
CA ILE A 94 6.02 19.19 3.92
C ILE A 94 5.67 18.11 2.87
N ASN A 95 6.68 17.44 2.31
CA ASN A 95 6.48 16.31 1.40
C ASN A 95 5.85 15.12 2.13
N VAL A 96 6.31 14.79 3.34
CA VAL A 96 5.70 13.74 4.18
C VAL A 96 4.22 14.02 4.42
N TYR A 97 3.87 15.25 4.78
CA TYR A 97 2.46 15.65 4.95
C TYR A 97 1.64 15.41 3.67
N ARG A 98 2.17 15.80 2.50
CA ARG A 98 1.53 15.55 1.20
C ARG A 98 1.39 14.05 0.91
N THR A 99 2.41 13.26 1.23
CA THR A 99 2.43 11.81 1.03
C THR A 99 1.32 11.14 1.82
N VAL A 100 1.26 11.40 3.14
CA VAL A 100 0.20 10.88 4.02
C VAL A 100 -1.19 11.29 3.54
N LYS A 101 -1.37 12.58 3.21
CA LYS A 101 -2.67 13.10 2.74
C LYS A 101 -3.10 12.47 1.41
N THR A 102 -2.16 12.13 0.54
CA THR A 102 -2.45 11.49 -0.75
C THR A 102 -2.83 10.02 -0.57
N TYR A 103 -2.15 9.32 0.34
CA TYR A 103 -2.36 7.89 0.57
C TYR A 103 -3.63 7.61 1.38
N ALA A 104 -4.03 8.52 2.26
CA ALA A 104 -5.21 8.36 3.11
C ALA A 104 -6.54 8.75 2.43
N LYS A 105 -6.58 8.86 1.10
CA LYS A 105 -7.82 9.13 0.33
C LYS A 105 -8.65 7.87 0.19
#